data_AF-A0A1S7UUR7-F1
#
_entry.id   AF-A0A1S7UUR7-F1
#
_cell.length_a   1.000
_cell.length_b   1.000
_cell.length_c   1.000
_cell.angle_alpha   90.00
_cell.angle_beta   90.00
_cell.angle_gamma   90.00
#
_symmetry.space_group_name_H-M   'P 1'
#
loop_
_entity.id
_entity.type
_entity.pdbx_description
1 polymer ?
#
loop_
_entity_poly.entity_id
_entity_poly.type
_entity_poly.pdbx_seq_one_letter_code
_entity_poly.pdbx_strand_id
1 'polypeptide(L)'
;MGSGSTPTASAMARIKKRALRQDGFSWGKQTLFDKTEPAERFFEVVLGPIDRIGIEELRLRVETQAKELFHICLQYHEFYTAVKASDVFWGFVIEQWDTLQPVEPEELAAFVAGFQAARENSNPGVPTGELSGVVDKFIKMHKAMLIQAMVPTPMIAARPSAIIQVALSLFKINLEASDPRTATTWPPQYYTWQEAAWLSQNNVLSQVHGLTPKKRITSAADIPEIPNEFAHPLDVRLFLAFTALTNFRSDRKASLCLTPIMFWDDEERTKWYQPTGAAAKFGWTTWEFSHWAKEEFDRGREAVVGLCHFHRVTADEPWKYVAESYDPTKHGRRDVYWSQTCPRMSVGMLIRKLRGGNYEFIMEDAFYYRVSSNPIFFKERYGLQPDSGMDFKAALLEDVHQKFNVTSFWHGGEVPNAFEHFGIKLRDSVSTSCSFVYLAVQGKVPTRAAGLQKWGFTRNIPQDMKYSEKMDIRKKVLGEVDADDESGRPRAIRAASISRDE
;
A
#
# COMPACT_ATOMS: atom_id res chain seq x y z
N MET A 1 44.55 -0.88 -17.07
CA MET A 1 43.24 -0.68 -16.41
C MET A 1 42.30 -0.10 -17.45
N GLY A 2 41.45 -0.93 -18.06
CA GLY A 2 40.56 -0.52 -19.15
C GLY A 2 39.32 0.17 -18.62
N SER A 3 39.09 1.42 -19.05
CA SER A 3 37.87 2.17 -18.78
C SER A 3 36.70 1.49 -19.51
N GLY A 4 35.82 0.83 -18.76
CA GLY A 4 34.55 0.32 -19.29
C GLY A 4 33.67 1.49 -19.69
N SER A 5 33.52 1.71 -21.00
CA SER A 5 32.59 2.70 -21.55
C SER A 5 31.15 2.30 -21.24
N THR A 6 30.40 3.19 -20.58
CA THR A 6 28.97 3.02 -20.34
C THR A 6 28.22 2.91 -21.69
N PRO A 7 27.40 1.88 -21.91
CA PRO A 7 26.70 1.70 -23.18
C PRO A 7 25.68 2.82 -23.45
N THR A 8 25.57 3.23 -24.71
CA THR A 8 24.60 4.26 -25.15
C THR A 8 23.16 3.76 -24.98
N ALA A 9 22.17 4.67 -24.84
CA ALA A 9 20.75 4.30 -24.66
C ALA A 9 20.22 3.35 -25.77
N SER A 10 20.69 3.51 -27.00
CA SER A 10 20.37 2.62 -28.13
C SER A 10 20.95 1.20 -27.96
N ALA A 11 22.16 1.08 -27.40
CA ALA A 11 22.77 -0.20 -27.07
C ALA A 11 22.06 -0.89 -25.89
N MET A 12 21.65 -0.12 -24.87
CA MET A 12 20.87 -0.64 -23.74
C MET A 12 19.52 -1.19 -24.16
N ALA A 13 18.78 -0.48 -25.01
CA ALA A 13 17.52 -0.99 -25.56
C ALA A 13 17.69 -2.31 -26.32
N ARG A 14 18.79 -2.48 -27.07
CA ARG A 14 19.10 -3.75 -27.76
C ARG A 14 19.43 -4.87 -26.79
N ILE A 15 20.16 -4.59 -25.71
CA ILE A 15 20.51 -5.58 -24.68
C ILE A 15 19.25 -6.04 -23.94
N LYS A 16 18.39 -5.11 -23.50
CA LYS A 16 17.10 -5.42 -22.87
C LYS A 16 16.23 -6.32 -23.78
N LYS A 17 16.09 -5.96 -25.07
CA LYS A 17 15.35 -6.78 -26.05
C LYS A 17 15.95 -8.17 -26.29
N ARG A 18 17.28 -8.32 -26.22
CA ARG A 18 17.94 -9.63 -26.36
C ARG A 18 17.77 -10.48 -25.10
N ALA A 19 17.79 -9.89 -23.91
CA ALA A 19 17.58 -10.60 -22.64
C ALA A 19 16.16 -11.19 -22.54
N LEU A 20 15.16 -10.56 -23.15
CA LEU A 20 13.80 -11.10 -23.23
C LEU A 20 13.64 -12.29 -24.17
N ARG A 21 14.60 -12.57 -25.06
CA ARG A 21 14.51 -13.71 -25.97
C ARG A 21 14.68 -14.99 -25.18
N GLN A 22 13.59 -15.52 -24.67
CA GLN A 22 13.53 -16.80 -23.96
C GLN A 22 13.19 -17.92 -24.94
N ASP A 23 13.74 -19.11 -24.70
CA ASP A 23 13.47 -20.27 -25.54
C ASP A 23 11.98 -20.65 -25.45
N GLY A 24 11.35 -20.91 -26.60
CA GLY A 24 9.91 -21.17 -26.68
C GLY A 24 9.02 -19.91 -26.77
N PHE A 25 9.60 -18.71 -26.89
CA PHE A 25 8.86 -17.44 -27.03
C PHE A 25 9.20 -16.72 -28.34
N SER A 26 8.16 -16.21 -29.02
CA SER A 26 8.28 -15.45 -30.27
C SER A 26 7.72 -14.04 -30.10
N TRP A 27 8.62 -13.10 -29.85
CA TRP A 27 8.28 -11.68 -29.66
C TRP A 27 8.05 -10.98 -31.01
N GLY A 28 6.92 -10.30 -31.18
CA GLY A 28 6.57 -9.56 -32.39
C GLY A 28 7.44 -8.30 -32.63
N LYS A 29 7.29 -7.67 -33.81
CA LYS A 29 7.99 -6.43 -34.17
C LYS A 29 7.56 -5.23 -33.32
N GLN A 30 6.30 -5.21 -32.88
CA GLN A 30 5.80 -4.34 -31.82
C GLN A 30 6.04 -5.08 -30.51
N THR A 31 7.11 -4.73 -29.81
CA THR A 31 7.29 -5.21 -28.44
C THR A 31 6.44 -4.33 -27.53
N LEU A 32 5.81 -4.90 -26.50
CA LEU A 32 5.14 -4.17 -25.40
C LEU A 32 6.04 -3.11 -24.73
N PHE A 33 7.32 -3.09 -25.07
CA PHE A 33 8.40 -2.30 -24.51
C PHE A 33 8.99 -1.26 -25.47
N ASP A 34 8.23 -0.80 -26.47
CA ASP A 34 8.68 0.28 -27.35
C ASP A 34 8.65 1.63 -26.59
N LYS A 35 9.74 1.89 -25.85
CA LYS A 35 10.12 3.17 -25.22
C LYS A 35 9.00 3.89 -24.43
N THR A 36 8.35 3.19 -23.51
CA THR A 36 7.59 3.84 -22.45
C THR A 36 8.41 3.77 -21.15
N GLU A 37 8.39 4.83 -20.34
CA GLU A 37 9.02 4.87 -19.01
C GLU A 37 8.61 3.67 -18.12
N PRO A 38 7.32 3.24 -18.12
CA PRO A 38 6.89 1.99 -17.46
C PRO A 38 7.66 0.74 -17.87
N ALA A 39 7.95 0.57 -19.17
CA ALA A 39 8.73 -0.56 -19.66
C ALA A 39 10.18 -0.52 -19.14
N GLU A 40 10.78 0.66 -19.02
CA GLU A 40 12.14 0.81 -18.52
C GLU A 40 12.27 0.47 -17.04
N ARG A 41 11.35 0.95 -16.20
CA ARG A 41 11.28 0.59 -14.77
C ARG A 41 11.07 -0.90 -14.57
N PHE A 42 10.13 -1.50 -15.30
CA PHE A 42 9.89 -2.93 -15.23
C PHE A 42 11.12 -3.76 -15.67
N PHE A 43 11.84 -3.30 -16.69
CA PHE A 43 13.11 -3.93 -17.06
C PHE A 43 14.16 -3.86 -15.95
N GLU A 44 14.23 -2.75 -15.23
CA GLU A 44 15.13 -2.60 -14.08
C GLU A 44 14.74 -3.55 -12.95
N VAL A 45 13.44 -3.77 -12.74
CA VAL A 45 12.93 -4.75 -11.77
C VAL A 45 13.39 -6.16 -12.13
N VAL A 46 13.22 -6.57 -13.38
CA VAL A 46 13.48 -7.96 -13.81
C VAL A 46 14.95 -8.24 -14.10
N LEU A 47 15.67 -7.29 -14.69
CA LEU A 47 17.08 -7.46 -15.05
C LEU A 47 18.02 -7.09 -13.90
N GLY A 48 17.59 -6.19 -13.02
CA GLY A 48 18.44 -5.54 -12.04
C GLY A 48 19.53 -4.68 -12.70
N PRO A 49 20.60 -4.34 -11.96
CA PRO A 49 21.76 -3.65 -12.52
C PRO A 49 22.38 -4.45 -13.66
N ILE A 50 22.56 -3.82 -14.83
CA ILE A 50 23.05 -4.47 -16.06
C ILE A 50 24.59 -4.34 -16.19
N ASP A 51 25.22 -3.55 -15.32
CA ASP A 51 26.65 -3.25 -15.41
C ASP A 51 27.52 -4.50 -15.28
N ARG A 52 28.31 -4.77 -16.32
CA ARG A 52 29.31 -5.85 -16.39
C ARG A 52 28.73 -7.27 -16.41
N ILE A 53 27.47 -7.42 -16.80
CA ILE A 53 26.78 -8.72 -16.86
C ILE A 53 26.67 -9.24 -18.30
N GLY A 54 26.93 -10.53 -18.49
CA GLY A 54 26.78 -11.20 -19.79
C GLY A 54 25.31 -11.39 -20.20
N ILE A 55 25.04 -11.44 -21.50
CA ILE A 55 23.66 -11.59 -22.01
C ILE A 55 22.96 -12.87 -21.53
N GLU A 56 23.68 -13.98 -21.38
CA GLU A 56 23.10 -15.24 -20.89
C GLU A 56 22.70 -15.16 -19.42
N GLU A 57 23.46 -14.43 -18.58
CA GLU A 57 23.07 -14.20 -17.19
C GLU A 57 21.83 -13.31 -17.11
N LEU A 58 21.73 -12.28 -17.97
CA LEU A 58 20.50 -11.49 -18.07
C LEU A 58 19.31 -12.33 -18.52
N ARG A 59 19.49 -13.25 -19.48
CA ARG A 59 18.42 -14.17 -19.91
C ARG A 59 17.98 -15.07 -18.76
N LEU A 60 18.92 -15.62 -17.99
CA LEU A 60 18.61 -16.45 -16.82
C LEU A 60 17.86 -15.65 -15.75
N ARG A 61 18.22 -14.38 -15.49
CA ARG A 61 17.48 -13.52 -14.56
C ARG A 61 16.05 -13.30 -14.99
N VAL A 62 15.84 -12.94 -16.27
CA VAL A 62 14.50 -12.82 -16.85
C VAL A 62 13.72 -14.11 -16.69
N GLU A 63 14.35 -15.25 -16.99
CA GLU A 63 13.71 -16.55 -16.90
C GLU A 63 13.25 -16.85 -15.46
N THR A 64 14.14 -16.69 -14.48
CA THR A 64 13.85 -16.93 -13.07
C THR A 64 12.74 -16.02 -12.56
N GLN A 65 12.83 -14.72 -12.84
CA GLN A 65 11.84 -13.73 -12.38
C GLN A 65 10.46 -13.96 -13.04
N ALA A 66 10.43 -14.25 -14.33
CA ALA A 66 9.18 -14.59 -15.02
C ALA A 66 8.59 -15.90 -14.47
N LYS A 67 9.40 -16.94 -14.24
CA LYS A 67 8.93 -18.20 -13.64
C LYS A 67 8.27 -17.96 -12.29
N GLU A 68 8.95 -17.24 -11.40
CA GLU A 68 8.43 -16.90 -10.07
C GLU A 68 7.09 -16.19 -10.17
N LEU A 69 7.00 -15.15 -11.00
CA LEU A 69 5.77 -14.39 -11.22
C LEU A 69 4.61 -15.27 -11.71
N PHE A 70 4.84 -16.11 -12.72
CA PHE A 70 3.80 -17.01 -13.22
C PHE A 70 3.44 -18.11 -12.20
N HIS A 71 4.40 -18.57 -11.38
CA HIS A 71 4.12 -19.48 -10.28
C HIS A 71 3.22 -18.85 -9.23
N ILE A 72 3.46 -17.60 -8.84
CA ILE A 72 2.56 -16.84 -7.95
C ILE A 72 1.16 -16.78 -8.58
N CYS A 73 1.06 -16.41 -9.86
CA CYS A 73 -0.24 -16.32 -10.53
C CYS A 73 -1.01 -17.65 -10.52
N LEU A 74 -0.32 -18.77 -10.78
CA LEU A 74 -0.91 -20.11 -10.75
C LEU A 74 -1.28 -20.57 -9.33
N GLN A 75 -0.45 -20.24 -8.34
CA GLN A 75 -0.72 -20.52 -6.93
C GLN A 75 -2.03 -19.87 -6.48
N TYR A 76 -2.30 -18.66 -6.95
CA TYR A 76 -3.50 -17.89 -6.61
C TYR A 76 -4.55 -17.85 -7.75
N HIS A 77 -4.62 -18.90 -8.56
CA HIS A 77 -5.53 -18.96 -9.71
C HIS A 77 -7.01 -18.78 -9.36
N GLU A 78 -7.45 -19.24 -8.19
CA GLU A 78 -8.83 -19.04 -7.74
C GLU A 78 -9.13 -17.56 -7.52
N PHE A 79 -8.21 -16.85 -6.87
CA PHE A 79 -8.31 -15.41 -6.64
C PHE A 79 -8.28 -14.65 -7.98
N TYR A 80 -7.32 -15.01 -8.86
CA TYR A 80 -7.24 -14.49 -10.23
C TYR A 80 -8.57 -14.60 -10.97
N THR A 81 -9.17 -15.78 -10.91
CA THR A 81 -10.41 -16.10 -11.62
C THR A 81 -11.59 -15.33 -11.06
N ALA A 82 -11.64 -15.18 -9.74
CA ALA A 82 -12.77 -14.58 -9.06
C ALA A 82 -12.80 -13.05 -9.19
N VAL A 83 -11.64 -12.39 -9.20
CA VAL A 83 -11.53 -10.94 -9.43
C VAL A 83 -11.27 -10.56 -10.90
N LYS A 84 -11.26 -11.54 -11.81
CA LYS A 84 -11.10 -11.36 -13.27
C LYS A 84 -9.84 -10.58 -13.64
N ALA A 85 -8.72 -10.89 -13.00
CA ALA A 85 -7.45 -10.21 -13.25
C ALA A 85 -7.52 -8.67 -13.09
N SER A 86 -8.37 -8.17 -12.20
CA SER A 86 -8.44 -6.74 -11.86
C SER A 86 -7.17 -6.26 -11.15
N ASP A 87 -7.06 -4.94 -10.97
CA ASP A 87 -5.92 -4.29 -10.31
C ASP A 87 -5.70 -4.83 -8.88
N VAL A 88 -6.76 -5.28 -8.20
CA VAL A 88 -6.69 -5.95 -6.90
C VAL A 88 -5.83 -7.22 -6.95
N PHE A 89 -5.93 -8.01 -8.03
CA PHE A 89 -5.10 -9.19 -8.21
C PHE A 89 -3.64 -8.83 -8.43
N TRP A 90 -3.37 -7.86 -9.32
CA TRP A 90 -2.00 -7.50 -9.67
C TRP A 90 -1.28 -6.83 -8.51
N GLY A 91 -1.96 -5.96 -7.75
CA GLY A 91 -1.45 -5.42 -6.49
C GLY A 91 -1.11 -6.53 -5.48
N PHE A 92 -1.97 -7.55 -5.36
CA PHE A 92 -1.70 -8.71 -4.53
C PHE A 92 -0.46 -9.50 -4.98
N VAL A 93 -0.29 -9.72 -6.29
CA VAL A 93 0.89 -10.42 -6.83
C VAL A 93 2.18 -9.62 -6.58
N ILE A 94 2.16 -8.29 -6.72
CA ILE A 94 3.31 -7.43 -6.40
C ILE A 94 3.76 -7.61 -4.95
N GLU A 95 2.81 -7.66 -4.02
CA GLU A 95 3.12 -7.90 -2.61
C GLU A 95 3.75 -9.28 -2.37
N GLN A 96 3.40 -10.31 -3.16
CA GLN A 96 4.00 -11.65 -3.07
C GLN A 96 5.34 -11.79 -3.80
N TRP A 97 5.61 -10.95 -4.81
CA TRP A 97 6.77 -11.07 -5.68
C TRP A 97 8.00 -10.37 -5.08
N ASP A 98 9.11 -11.10 -4.90
CA ASP A 98 10.31 -10.57 -4.24
C ASP A 98 11.15 -9.67 -5.18
N THR A 99 10.74 -8.40 -5.26
CA THR A 99 11.37 -7.38 -6.10
C THR A 99 11.97 -6.27 -5.25
N LEU A 100 13.14 -5.76 -5.64
CA LEU A 100 13.82 -4.64 -4.98
C LEU A 100 13.53 -3.28 -5.63
N GLN A 101 12.62 -3.25 -6.61
CA GLN A 101 12.16 -2.04 -7.27
C GLN A 101 10.63 -1.99 -7.25
N PRO A 102 10.02 -0.79 -7.12
CA PRO A 102 8.58 -0.65 -7.18
C PRO A 102 8.06 -1.04 -8.57
N VAL A 103 6.89 -1.67 -8.59
CA VAL A 103 6.17 -2.08 -9.80
C VAL A 103 4.72 -1.70 -9.61
N GLU A 104 4.12 -1.06 -10.62
CA GLU A 104 2.69 -0.76 -10.59
C GLU A 104 1.85 -1.95 -11.09
N PRO A 105 0.61 -2.12 -10.59
CA PRO A 105 -0.29 -3.21 -11.01
C PRO A 105 -0.45 -3.33 -12.53
N GLU A 106 -0.60 -2.21 -13.23
CA GLU A 106 -0.80 -2.16 -14.68
C GLU A 106 0.46 -2.58 -15.45
N GLU A 107 1.64 -2.21 -14.92
CA GLU A 107 2.94 -2.61 -15.50
C GLU A 107 3.12 -4.12 -15.43
N LEU A 108 2.80 -4.71 -14.28
CA LEU A 108 2.86 -6.15 -14.08
C LEU A 108 1.89 -6.90 -14.99
N ALA A 109 0.65 -6.41 -15.09
CA ALA A 109 -0.38 -6.98 -15.95
C ALA A 109 0.06 -6.97 -17.42
N ALA A 110 0.59 -5.84 -17.89
CA ALA A 110 1.09 -5.68 -19.25
C ALA A 110 2.27 -6.62 -19.54
N PHE A 111 3.17 -6.81 -18.58
CA PHE A 111 4.28 -7.75 -18.71
C PHE A 111 3.81 -9.20 -18.86
N VAL A 112 2.90 -9.65 -17.98
CA VAL A 112 2.33 -11.00 -18.04
C VAL A 112 1.61 -11.23 -19.37
N ALA A 113 0.83 -10.24 -19.83
CA ALA A 113 0.18 -10.29 -21.14
C ALA A 113 1.19 -10.37 -22.29
N GLY A 114 2.36 -9.71 -22.17
CA GLY A 114 3.43 -9.80 -23.14
C GLY A 114 4.05 -11.19 -23.25
N PHE A 115 4.35 -11.82 -22.13
CA PHE A 115 4.84 -13.21 -22.10
C PHE A 115 3.79 -14.19 -22.65
N GLN A 116 2.52 -13.96 -22.32
CA GLN A 116 1.41 -14.73 -22.87
C GLN A 116 1.37 -14.65 -24.40
N ALA A 117 1.33 -13.44 -24.95
CA ALA A 117 1.27 -13.21 -26.39
C ALA A 117 2.52 -13.77 -27.11
N ALA A 118 3.72 -13.57 -26.54
CA ALA A 118 4.95 -14.09 -27.09
C ALA A 118 4.96 -15.63 -27.12
N ARG A 119 4.36 -16.27 -26.12
CA ARG A 119 4.22 -17.73 -26.08
C ARG A 119 3.19 -18.22 -27.10
N GLU A 120 2.04 -17.58 -27.20
CA GLU A 120 0.98 -17.95 -28.16
C GLU A 120 1.42 -17.78 -29.63
N ASN A 121 2.33 -16.84 -29.89
CA ASN A 121 2.93 -16.62 -31.22
C ASN A 121 4.06 -17.61 -31.56
N SER A 122 4.48 -18.47 -30.62
CA SER A 122 5.60 -19.38 -30.83
C SER A 122 5.21 -20.61 -31.65
N ASN A 123 6.14 -21.09 -32.48
CA ASN A 123 5.90 -22.29 -33.29
C ASN A 123 5.83 -23.56 -32.41
N PRO A 124 4.91 -24.51 -32.67
CA PRO A 124 4.71 -25.72 -31.85
C PRO A 124 5.91 -26.68 -31.72
N GLY A 125 7.00 -26.47 -32.47
CA GLY A 125 8.20 -27.32 -32.48
C GLY A 125 9.48 -26.69 -31.90
N VAL A 126 9.39 -25.50 -31.30
CA VAL A 126 10.54 -24.84 -30.67
C VAL A 126 10.84 -25.50 -29.31
N PRO A 127 12.12 -25.71 -28.94
CA PRO A 127 12.48 -26.22 -27.62
C PRO A 127 11.77 -25.45 -26.50
N THR A 128 11.02 -26.18 -25.67
CA THR A 128 10.29 -25.62 -24.53
C THR A 128 11.07 -25.86 -23.24
N GLY A 129 11.41 -24.79 -22.53
CA GLY A 129 11.92 -24.85 -21.17
C GLY A 129 10.80 -24.89 -20.12
N GLU A 130 11.19 -24.92 -18.85
CA GLU A 130 10.27 -24.87 -17.72
C GLU A 130 9.39 -23.60 -17.76
N LEU A 131 9.97 -22.43 -18.09
CA LEU A 131 9.21 -21.18 -18.21
C LEU A 131 8.06 -21.30 -19.22
N SER A 132 8.31 -21.87 -20.40
CA SER A 132 7.26 -22.12 -21.41
C SER A 132 6.13 -22.98 -20.83
N GLY A 133 6.47 -24.03 -20.09
CA GLY A 133 5.47 -24.91 -19.46
C GLY A 133 4.64 -24.24 -18.38
N VAL A 134 5.22 -23.33 -17.60
CA VAL A 134 4.49 -22.53 -16.59
C VAL A 134 3.56 -21.52 -17.28
N VAL A 135 4.04 -20.84 -18.33
CA VAL A 135 3.21 -19.90 -19.11
C VAL A 135 2.08 -20.61 -19.84
N ASP A 136 2.29 -21.81 -20.39
CA ASP A 136 1.22 -22.61 -21.02
C ASP A 136 0.10 -22.96 -20.03
N LYS A 137 0.46 -23.33 -18.79
CA LYS A 137 -0.52 -23.55 -17.72
C LYS A 137 -1.30 -22.27 -17.41
N PHE A 138 -0.62 -21.13 -17.34
CA PHE A 138 -1.27 -19.84 -17.12
C PHE A 138 -2.19 -19.46 -18.27
N ILE A 139 -1.79 -19.62 -19.54
CA ILE A 139 -2.64 -19.39 -20.72
C ILE A 139 -3.92 -20.21 -20.62
N LYS A 140 -3.80 -21.50 -20.28
CA LYS A 140 -4.96 -22.38 -20.12
C LYS A 140 -5.90 -21.89 -19.02
N MET A 141 -5.35 -21.48 -17.87
CA MET A 141 -6.10 -20.91 -16.75
C MET A 141 -6.78 -19.59 -17.16
N HIS A 142 -6.08 -18.69 -17.83
CA HIS A 142 -6.62 -17.41 -18.32
C HIS A 142 -7.76 -17.61 -19.31
N LYS A 143 -7.60 -18.51 -20.29
CA LYS A 143 -8.68 -18.86 -21.24
C LYS A 143 -9.90 -19.45 -20.55
N ALA A 144 -9.71 -20.29 -19.53
CA ALA A 144 -10.81 -20.81 -18.73
C ALA A 144 -11.54 -19.71 -17.96
N MET A 145 -10.80 -18.77 -17.36
CA MET A 145 -11.38 -17.60 -16.68
C MET A 145 -12.24 -16.76 -17.63
N LEU A 146 -11.80 -16.51 -18.88
CA LEU A 146 -12.56 -15.69 -19.83
C LEU A 146 -13.96 -16.25 -20.14
N ILE A 147 -14.16 -17.56 -20.00
CA ILE A 147 -15.43 -18.25 -20.31
C ILE A 147 -16.35 -18.33 -19.07
N GLN A 148 -15.81 -18.14 -17.87
CA GLN A 148 -16.55 -18.31 -16.62
C GLN A 148 -17.37 -17.06 -16.25
N ALA A 149 -18.56 -17.22 -15.69
CA ALA A 149 -19.33 -16.11 -15.13
C ALA A 149 -18.64 -15.49 -13.90
N MET A 150 -18.93 -14.23 -13.61
CA MET A 150 -18.36 -13.54 -12.45
C MET A 150 -18.84 -14.18 -11.14
N VAL A 151 -17.92 -14.44 -10.21
CA VAL A 151 -18.28 -14.89 -8.86
C VAL A 151 -18.62 -13.64 -8.04
N PRO A 152 -19.85 -13.51 -7.50
CA PRO A 152 -20.27 -12.29 -6.83
C PRO A 152 -19.60 -12.06 -5.47
N THR A 153 -18.90 -13.07 -4.93
CA THR A 153 -18.49 -13.07 -3.52
C THR A 153 -17.10 -13.68 -3.32
N PRO A 154 -16.25 -13.12 -2.44
CA PRO A 154 -14.98 -13.72 -2.09
C PRO A 154 -15.14 -15.08 -1.43
N MET A 155 -14.58 -16.08 -2.10
CA MET A 155 -14.31 -17.40 -1.56
C MET A 155 -12.88 -17.74 -1.93
N ILE A 156 -12.00 -17.75 -0.94
CA ILE A 156 -10.62 -18.16 -1.13
C ILE A 156 -10.53 -19.58 -0.61
N ALA A 157 -10.44 -20.57 -1.50
CA ALA A 157 -10.12 -21.94 -1.07
C ALA A 157 -8.61 -22.16 -0.95
N ALA A 158 -7.81 -21.07 -0.91
CA ALA A 158 -6.38 -21.11 -0.66
C ALA A 158 -6.11 -21.75 0.71
N ARG A 159 -5.92 -23.06 0.68
CA ARG A 159 -5.41 -23.83 1.81
C ARG A 159 -3.96 -23.37 2.01
N PRO A 160 -3.54 -23.05 3.25
CA PRO A 160 -2.12 -22.94 3.55
C PRO A 160 -1.43 -24.20 3.03
N SER A 161 -0.35 -24.05 2.27
CA SER A 161 0.39 -25.21 1.75
C SER A 161 0.82 -26.11 2.91
N ALA A 162 0.97 -27.42 2.68
CA ALA A 162 1.37 -28.36 3.72
C ALA A 162 2.71 -27.99 4.41
N ILE A 163 3.58 -27.23 3.72
CA ILE A 163 4.83 -26.70 4.25
C ILE A 163 4.59 -25.55 5.25
N ILE A 164 3.59 -24.70 4.99
CA ILE A 164 3.17 -23.62 5.89
C ILE A 164 2.50 -24.17 7.15
N GLN A 165 1.75 -25.28 7.04
CA GLN A 165 1.17 -25.98 8.18
C GLN A 165 2.23 -26.47 9.19
N VAL A 166 3.39 -26.93 8.70
CA VAL A 166 4.52 -27.35 9.57
C VAL A 166 5.20 -26.15 10.25
N ALA A 167 5.29 -25.00 9.57
CA ALA A 167 5.76 -23.77 10.19
C ALA A 167 4.77 -23.24 11.24
N LEU A 168 3.46 -23.42 11.04
CA LEU A 168 2.41 -23.02 11.99
C LEU A 168 2.45 -23.80 13.31
N SER A 169 2.92 -25.06 13.32
CA SER A 169 3.18 -25.76 14.58
C SER A 169 4.31 -25.13 15.43
N LEU A 170 5.14 -24.27 14.84
CA LEU A 170 6.23 -23.58 15.54
C LEU A 170 5.82 -22.18 16.05
N PHE A 171 4.86 -21.51 15.39
CA PHE A 171 4.31 -20.23 15.83
C PHE A 171 3.04 -20.47 16.66
N LYS A 172 3.11 -20.18 17.96
CA LYS A 172 2.16 -20.57 19.03
C LYS A 172 0.73 -19.96 18.94
N ILE A 173 0.08 -19.98 17.79
CA ILE A 173 -1.35 -19.70 17.70
C ILE A 173 -2.05 -21.05 17.56
N ASN A 174 -2.76 -21.48 18.62
CA ASN A 174 -3.64 -22.66 18.56
C ASN A 174 -4.81 -22.35 17.62
N LEU A 175 -4.60 -22.63 16.33
CA LEU A 175 -5.64 -22.73 15.33
C LEU A 175 -6.15 -24.17 15.41
N GLU A 176 -7.23 -24.38 16.18
CA GLU A 176 -8.01 -25.61 16.00
C GLU A 176 -8.42 -25.67 14.53
N ALA A 177 -7.87 -26.63 13.81
CA ALA A 177 -8.19 -26.86 12.41
C ALA A 177 -9.71 -27.03 12.30
N SER A 178 -10.37 -26.13 11.57
CA SER A 178 -11.80 -26.21 11.36
C SER A 178 -12.17 -27.56 10.73
N ASP A 179 -13.18 -28.24 11.27
CA ASP A 179 -13.67 -29.52 10.76
C ASP A 179 -13.97 -29.39 9.25
N PRO A 180 -13.31 -30.17 8.37
CA PRO A 180 -13.47 -30.09 6.92
C PRO A 180 -14.91 -30.35 6.45
N ARG A 181 -15.79 -30.90 7.30
CA ARG A 181 -17.22 -31.09 6.99
C ARG A 181 -18.07 -29.82 7.20
N THR A 182 -17.50 -28.78 7.80
CA THR A 182 -18.18 -27.51 8.12
C THR A 182 -17.50 -26.30 7.47
N ALA A 183 -16.86 -26.50 6.31
CA ALA A 183 -16.12 -25.47 5.59
C ALA A 183 -17.01 -24.23 5.35
N THR A 184 -16.91 -23.28 6.27
CA THR A 184 -17.51 -21.96 6.15
C THR A 184 -16.65 -21.21 5.16
N THR A 185 -17.29 -20.60 4.16
CA THR A 185 -16.60 -19.79 3.15
C THR A 185 -15.71 -18.76 3.85
N TRP A 186 -14.39 -18.84 3.62
CA TRP A 186 -13.39 -17.99 4.24
C TRP A 186 -12.62 -17.20 3.16
N PRO A 187 -12.34 -15.90 3.34
CA PRO A 187 -12.90 -15.06 4.40
C PRO A 187 -14.43 -14.96 4.28
N PRO A 188 -15.14 -14.54 5.35
CA PRO A 188 -16.58 -14.39 5.29
C PRO A 188 -17.06 -13.50 4.13
N GLN A 189 -18.23 -13.81 3.58
CA GLN A 189 -18.77 -13.20 2.35
C GLN A 189 -18.96 -11.67 2.38
N TYR A 190 -19.02 -11.06 3.56
CA TYR A 190 -19.21 -9.61 3.73
C TYR A 190 -17.90 -8.81 3.68
N TYR A 191 -16.76 -9.48 3.53
CA TYR A 191 -15.49 -8.85 3.16
C TYR A 191 -15.47 -8.56 1.66
N THR A 192 -14.76 -7.52 1.27
CA THR A 192 -14.53 -7.12 -0.12
C THR A 192 -13.38 -7.90 -0.74
N TRP A 193 -13.26 -7.85 -2.06
CA TRP A 193 -12.12 -8.46 -2.76
C TRP A 193 -10.77 -7.87 -2.36
N GLN A 194 -10.71 -6.56 -2.07
CA GLN A 194 -9.50 -5.92 -1.55
C GLN A 194 -9.12 -6.47 -0.17
N GLU A 195 -10.09 -6.61 0.73
CA GLU A 195 -9.83 -7.21 2.06
C GLU A 195 -9.43 -8.67 1.95
N ALA A 196 -10.08 -9.42 1.06
CA ALA A 196 -9.73 -10.80 0.75
C ALA A 196 -8.27 -10.92 0.24
N ALA A 197 -7.81 -9.98 -0.57
CA ALA A 197 -6.42 -9.89 -1.04
C ALA A 197 -5.44 -9.78 0.14
N TRP A 198 -5.67 -8.82 1.03
CA TRP A 198 -4.84 -8.62 2.22
C TRP A 198 -4.81 -9.84 3.14
N LEU A 199 -5.95 -10.49 3.32
CA LEU A 199 -6.07 -11.71 4.12
C LEU A 199 -5.39 -12.92 3.48
N SER A 200 -5.17 -12.92 2.17
CA SER A 200 -4.58 -14.04 1.41
C SER A 200 -3.07 -14.05 1.39
N GLN A 201 -2.41 -13.00 1.89
CA GLN A 201 -0.96 -12.97 1.94
C GLN A 201 -0.41 -14.10 2.82
N ASN A 202 0.62 -14.81 2.36
CA ASN A 202 1.10 -16.03 3.03
C ASN A 202 1.39 -15.86 4.54
N ASN A 203 2.04 -14.75 4.91
CA ASN A 203 2.41 -14.45 6.30
C ASN A 203 1.19 -14.10 7.19
N VAL A 204 0.10 -13.64 6.58
CA VAL A 204 -1.15 -13.28 7.28
C VAL A 204 -2.08 -14.49 7.30
N LEU A 205 -2.40 -15.03 6.12
CA LEU A 205 -3.31 -16.14 5.88
C LEU A 205 -3.04 -17.32 6.82
N SER A 206 -1.78 -17.72 6.92
CA SER A 206 -1.36 -18.84 7.75
C SER A 206 -1.79 -18.71 9.22
N GLN A 207 -1.83 -17.47 9.74
CA GLN A 207 -2.12 -17.18 11.15
C GLN A 207 -3.59 -16.81 11.41
N VAL A 208 -4.31 -16.34 10.39
CA VAL A 208 -5.70 -15.86 10.55
C VAL A 208 -6.76 -16.73 9.88
N HIS A 209 -6.35 -17.74 9.09
CA HIS A 209 -7.27 -18.64 8.41
C HIS A 209 -8.23 -19.32 9.40
N GLY A 210 -9.53 -19.26 9.12
CA GLY A 210 -10.56 -19.82 10.00
C GLY A 210 -10.96 -18.92 11.17
N LEU A 211 -10.27 -17.79 11.41
CA LEU A 211 -10.75 -16.80 12.38
C LEU A 211 -12.08 -16.20 11.91
N THR A 212 -13.03 -16.14 12.83
CA THR A 212 -14.34 -15.53 12.66
C THR A 212 -14.78 -14.89 13.98
N PRO A 213 -15.83 -14.05 14.00
CA PRO A 213 -16.34 -13.47 15.25
C PRO A 213 -16.94 -14.51 16.21
N LYS A 214 -17.09 -15.76 15.77
CA LYS A 214 -17.53 -16.87 16.62
C LYS A 214 -16.39 -17.44 17.46
N LYS A 215 -15.12 -17.20 17.09
CA LYS A 215 -13.98 -17.65 17.89
C LYS A 215 -13.97 -16.87 19.21
N ARG A 216 -14.02 -17.60 20.32
CA ARG A 216 -13.93 -17.00 21.65
C ARG A 216 -12.46 -16.77 21.98
N ILE A 217 -12.05 -15.51 22.08
CA ILE A 217 -10.74 -15.13 22.61
C ILE A 217 -10.80 -15.28 24.13
N THR A 218 -9.99 -16.19 24.68
CA THR A 218 -10.04 -16.55 26.11
C THR A 218 -8.74 -16.22 26.85
N SER A 219 -7.64 -16.06 26.12
CA SER A 219 -6.32 -15.78 26.69
C SER A 219 -5.50 -14.88 25.77
N ALA A 220 -4.41 -14.32 26.30
CA ALA A 220 -3.44 -13.56 25.52
C ALA A 220 -2.81 -14.38 24.37
N ALA A 221 -2.74 -15.72 24.50
CA ALA A 221 -2.18 -16.60 23.47
C ALA A 221 -3.08 -16.71 22.22
N ASP A 222 -4.34 -16.32 22.32
CA ASP A 222 -5.28 -16.30 21.20
C ASP A 222 -5.12 -15.03 20.33
N ILE A 223 -4.31 -14.07 20.78
CA ILE A 223 -4.13 -12.74 20.19
C ILE A 223 -2.73 -12.69 19.58
N PRO A 224 -2.56 -12.23 18.33
CA PRO A 224 -1.23 -11.98 17.79
C PRO A 224 -0.49 -10.95 18.65
N GLU A 225 0.84 -10.93 18.56
CA GLU A 225 1.61 -9.91 19.28
C GLU A 225 1.11 -8.51 18.88
N ILE A 226 0.84 -7.67 19.88
CA ILE A 226 0.43 -6.29 19.64
C ILE A 226 1.62 -5.54 19.05
N PRO A 227 1.47 -4.93 17.86
CA PRO A 227 2.55 -4.18 17.24
C PRO A 227 3.14 -3.11 18.17
N ASN A 228 4.45 -2.93 18.07
CA ASN A 228 5.26 -1.94 18.77
C ASN A 228 5.96 -1.02 17.75
N GLU A 229 6.76 -0.07 18.22
CA GLU A 229 7.48 0.89 17.35
C GLU A 229 8.44 0.25 16.34
N PHE A 230 8.80 -1.03 16.51
CA PHE A 230 9.68 -1.78 15.61
C PHE A 230 8.95 -2.84 14.77
N ALA A 231 7.63 -2.98 14.91
CA ALA A 231 6.85 -4.07 14.31
C ALA A 231 6.76 -4.00 12.79
N HIS A 232 7.18 -5.05 12.09
CA HIS A 232 7.20 -5.09 10.62
C HIS A 232 5.79 -4.81 10.05
N PRO A 233 5.64 -4.19 8.86
CA PRO A 233 4.33 -3.88 8.28
C PRO A 233 3.38 -5.08 8.19
N LEU A 234 3.93 -6.28 7.99
CA LEU A 234 3.16 -7.53 7.99
C LEU A 234 2.64 -7.93 9.38
N ASP A 235 3.37 -7.60 10.46
CA ASP A 235 2.91 -7.83 11.84
C ASP A 235 1.75 -6.87 12.16
N VAL A 236 1.85 -5.62 11.68
CA VAL A 236 0.77 -4.64 11.78
C VAL A 236 -0.46 -5.13 11.01
N ARG A 237 -0.29 -5.58 9.76
CA ARG A 237 -1.36 -6.15 8.95
C ARG A 237 -1.99 -7.39 9.57
N LEU A 238 -1.18 -8.26 10.19
CA LEU A 238 -1.67 -9.42 10.94
C LEU A 238 -2.59 -9.00 12.10
N PHE A 239 -2.17 -8.00 12.89
CA PHE A 239 -2.99 -7.45 13.97
C PHE A 239 -4.30 -6.84 13.46
N LEU A 240 -4.26 -6.09 12.35
CA LEU A 240 -5.44 -5.49 11.72
C LEU A 240 -6.39 -6.59 11.19
N ALA A 241 -5.86 -7.60 10.51
CA ALA A 241 -6.61 -8.76 10.02
C ALA A 241 -7.29 -9.52 11.18
N PHE A 242 -6.57 -9.80 12.26
CA PHE A 242 -7.12 -10.39 13.47
C PHE A 242 -8.25 -9.53 14.05
N THR A 243 -8.04 -8.22 14.15
CA THR A 243 -9.02 -7.26 14.68
C THR A 243 -10.31 -7.27 13.85
N ALA A 244 -10.20 -7.24 12.52
CA ALA A 244 -11.37 -7.33 11.64
C ALA A 244 -12.08 -8.69 11.78
N LEU A 245 -11.36 -9.80 11.66
CA LEU A 245 -11.94 -11.15 11.63
C LEU A 245 -12.63 -11.56 12.93
N THR A 246 -12.16 -11.05 14.07
CA THR A 246 -12.76 -11.36 15.39
C THR A 246 -13.92 -10.45 15.76
N ASN A 247 -14.12 -9.32 15.08
CA ASN A 247 -15.13 -8.33 15.46
C ASN A 247 -16.20 -8.07 14.40
N PHE A 248 -15.89 -8.14 13.11
CA PHE A 248 -16.85 -7.83 12.05
C PHE A 248 -17.82 -8.96 11.79
N ARG A 249 -19.12 -8.65 11.79
CA ARG A 249 -20.21 -9.55 11.45
C ARG A 249 -20.81 -9.17 10.10
N SER A 250 -21.80 -9.93 9.64
CA SER A 250 -22.49 -9.67 8.36
C SER A 250 -23.20 -8.32 8.31
N ASP A 251 -23.58 -7.78 9.47
CA ASP A 251 -24.23 -6.47 9.65
C ASP A 251 -23.24 -5.34 9.93
N ARG A 252 -21.92 -5.55 9.74
CA ARG A 252 -20.89 -4.56 10.09
C ARG A 252 -21.20 -3.19 9.45
N LYS A 253 -21.17 -2.15 10.29
CA LYS A 253 -21.32 -0.75 9.87
C LYS A 253 -19.99 -0.05 9.66
N ALA A 254 -18.91 -0.64 10.16
CA ALA A 254 -17.55 -0.14 9.98
C ALA A 254 -16.77 -1.03 9.01
N SER A 255 -15.73 -0.45 8.40
CA SER A 255 -14.67 -1.16 7.70
C SER A 255 -13.31 -0.80 8.30
N LEU A 256 -12.35 -1.72 8.20
CA LEU A 256 -10.97 -1.54 8.69
C LEU A 256 -10.03 -1.68 7.51
N CYS A 257 -9.18 -0.67 7.28
CA CYS A 257 -8.07 -0.80 6.35
C CYS A 257 -7.09 -1.82 6.94
N LEU A 258 -6.92 -2.98 6.30
CA LEU A 258 -6.08 -4.06 6.85
C LEU A 258 -4.60 -3.84 6.56
N THR A 259 -4.26 -2.87 5.71
CA THR A 259 -2.88 -2.48 5.45
C THR A 259 -2.50 -1.23 6.24
N PRO A 260 -1.29 -1.17 6.82
CA PRO A 260 -0.83 0.03 7.51
C PRO A 260 -0.66 1.19 6.52
N ILE A 261 -1.02 2.39 6.96
CA ILE A 261 -0.81 3.64 6.20
C ILE A 261 0.55 4.18 6.64
N MET A 262 1.56 4.02 5.80
CA MET A 262 2.95 4.27 6.18
C MET A 262 3.59 5.45 5.46
N PHE A 263 3.02 5.82 4.32
CA PHE A 263 3.57 6.81 3.43
C PHE A 263 2.53 7.88 3.17
N TRP A 264 3.00 9.05 2.79
CA TRP A 264 2.12 10.12 2.34
C TRP A 264 1.65 9.88 0.92
N ASP A 265 2.59 9.56 0.04
CA ASP A 265 2.40 9.42 -1.39
C ASP A 265 3.34 8.36 -1.99
N ASP A 266 3.17 8.11 -3.28
CA ASP A 266 3.96 7.11 -4.02
C ASP A 266 5.42 7.50 -4.19
N GLU A 267 5.75 8.79 -4.18
CA GLU A 267 7.13 9.28 -4.29
C GLU A 267 7.92 8.93 -3.02
N GLU A 268 7.33 9.19 -1.85
CA GLU A 268 7.89 8.81 -0.55
C GLU A 268 8.00 7.28 -0.43
N ARG A 269 6.94 6.55 -0.77
CA ARG A 269 6.95 5.08 -0.78
C ARG A 269 8.08 4.53 -1.66
N THR A 270 8.28 5.12 -2.84
CA THR A 270 9.36 4.75 -3.78
C THR A 270 10.75 5.00 -3.18
N LYS A 271 10.97 6.15 -2.52
CA LYS A 271 12.24 6.46 -1.83
C LYS A 271 12.56 5.45 -0.73
N TRP A 272 11.54 4.95 -0.04
CA TRP A 272 11.66 3.94 1.02
C TRP A 272 11.72 2.50 0.50
N TYR A 273 11.46 2.24 -0.79
CA TYR A 273 11.37 0.88 -1.31
C TYR A 273 12.66 0.07 -1.09
N GLN A 274 13.80 0.53 -1.61
CA GLN A 274 15.07 -0.16 -1.40
C GLN A 274 15.58 -0.11 0.05
N PRO A 275 15.49 1.02 0.78
CA PRO A 275 16.00 1.09 2.15
C PRO A 275 15.26 0.18 3.13
N THR A 276 13.97 -0.09 2.89
CA THR A 276 13.18 -1.05 3.66
C THR A 276 13.35 -2.50 3.22
N GLY A 277 14.20 -2.78 2.21
CA GLY A 277 14.30 -4.12 1.62
C GLY A 277 12.99 -4.56 0.97
N ALA A 278 12.33 -3.64 0.26
CA ALA A 278 11.02 -3.77 -0.37
C ALA A 278 9.81 -3.89 0.59
N ALA A 279 10.00 -3.79 1.91
CA ALA A 279 8.87 -3.82 2.85
C ALA A 279 7.90 -2.64 2.69
N ALA A 280 8.32 -1.55 2.03
CA ALA A 280 7.45 -0.42 1.68
C ALA A 280 6.23 -0.82 0.83
N LYS A 281 6.31 -1.90 0.04
CA LYS A 281 5.16 -2.39 -0.75
C LYS A 281 3.99 -2.88 0.10
N PHE A 282 4.22 -3.16 1.39
CA PHE A 282 3.19 -3.59 2.32
C PHE A 282 2.50 -2.41 3.02
N GLY A 283 2.96 -1.18 2.79
CA GLY A 283 2.37 0.04 3.31
C GLY A 283 1.58 0.79 2.24
N TRP A 284 0.45 1.36 2.64
CA TRP A 284 -0.33 2.28 1.83
C TRP A 284 0.04 3.74 2.09
N THR A 285 -0.31 4.57 1.11
CA THR A 285 -0.30 6.02 1.16
C THR A 285 -1.57 6.56 1.82
N THR A 286 -1.56 7.81 2.28
CA THR A 286 -2.78 8.48 2.78
C THR A 286 -3.83 8.64 1.67
N TRP A 287 -3.37 8.82 0.43
CA TRP A 287 -4.21 8.89 -0.75
C TRP A 287 -4.94 7.57 -1.05
N GLU A 288 -4.21 6.45 -1.10
CA GLU A 288 -4.79 5.11 -1.31
C GLU A 288 -5.85 4.80 -0.23
N PHE A 289 -5.53 5.10 1.04
CA PHE A 289 -6.48 4.94 2.14
C PHE A 289 -7.74 5.79 1.94
N SER A 290 -7.60 7.06 1.60
CA SER A 290 -8.74 7.98 1.45
C SER A 290 -9.63 7.59 0.26
N HIS A 291 -9.03 7.11 -0.83
CA HIS A 291 -9.77 6.56 -1.97
C HIS A 291 -10.57 5.32 -1.57
N TRP A 292 -9.91 4.34 -0.95
CA TRP A 292 -10.56 3.12 -0.45
C TRP A 292 -11.67 3.43 0.56
N ALA A 293 -11.42 4.36 1.48
CA ALA A 293 -12.39 4.79 2.48
C ALA A 293 -13.65 5.36 1.83
N LYS A 294 -13.49 6.17 0.77
CA LYS A 294 -14.60 6.73 0.02
C LYS A 294 -15.45 5.62 -0.63
N GLU A 295 -14.81 4.63 -1.25
CA GLU A 295 -15.50 3.46 -1.78
C GLU A 295 -16.28 2.69 -0.71
N GLU A 296 -15.71 2.52 0.49
CA GLU A 296 -16.41 1.85 1.59
C GLU A 296 -17.67 2.63 2.04
N PHE A 297 -17.60 3.96 2.11
CA PHE A 297 -18.78 4.77 2.39
C PHE A 297 -19.85 4.68 1.28
N ASP A 298 -19.41 4.60 0.01
CA ASP A 298 -20.30 4.44 -1.13
C ASP A 298 -20.93 3.03 -1.18
N ARG A 299 -20.26 2.03 -0.62
CA ARG A 299 -20.81 0.68 -0.31
C ARG A 299 -21.78 0.67 0.89
N GLY A 300 -22.05 1.82 1.50
CA GLY A 300 -23.03 1.97 2.58
C GLY A 300 -22.46 1.78 4.00
N ARG A 301 -21.13 1.77 4.17
CA ARG A 301 -20.53 1.81 5.51
C ARG A 301 -20.78 3.15 6.17
N GLU A 302 -20.79 3.14 7.50
CA GLU A 302 -21.02 4.32 8.35
C GLU A 302 -19.72 4.77 9.04
N ALA A 303 -18.69 3.93 9.06
CA ALA A 303 -17.38 4.27 9.58
C ALA A 303 -16.26 3.53 8.84
N VAL A 304 -15.09 4.15 8.78
CA VAL A 304 -13.85 3.50 8.35
C VAL A 304 -12.78 3.76 9.39
N VAL A 305 -11.97 2.73 9.65
CA VAL A 305 -10.89 2.74 10.63
C VAL A 305 -9.58 2.50 9.90
N GLY A 306 -8.53 3.21 10.29
CA GLY A 306 -7.18 3.07 9.74
C GLY A 306 -6.13 3.14 10.84
N LEU A 307 -4.94 2.62 10.53
CA LEU A 307 -3.77 2.75 11.38
C LEU A 307 -2.64 3.36 10.55
N CYS A 308 -2.35 4.61 10.85
CA CYS A 308 -1.14 5.26 10.41
C CYS A 308 0.06 4.68 11.17
N HIS A 309 1.17 4.41 10.50
CA HIS A 309 2.37 3.79 11.07
C HIS A 309 3.64 4.35 10.40
N PHE A 310 3.97 5.59 10.74
CA PHE A 310 5.00 6.40 10.08
C PHE A 310 6.38 6.25 10.72
N HIS A 311 7.41 6.50 9.92
CA HIS A 311 8.81 6.47 10.35
C HIS A 311 9.12 7.62 11.33
N ARG A 312 9.81 7.30 12.43
CA ARG A 312 10.27 8.26 13.44
C ARG A 312 11.77 8.51 13.26
N VAL A 313 12.14 9.36 12.32
CA VAL A 313 13.55 9.66 12.01
C VAL A 313 13.77 11.17 11.93
N THR A 314 14.86 11.66 12.52
CA THR A 314 15.16 13.09 12.66
C THR A 314 16.02 13.66 11.52
N ALA A 315 16.30 12.87 10.48
CA ALA A 315 17.14 13.28 9.35
C ALA A 315 16.28 13.83 8.20
N ASP A 316 16.81 14.78 7.44
CA ASP A 316 16.13 15.40 6.29
C ASP A 316 15.85 14.41 5.14
N GLU A 317 16.58 13.28 5.11
CA GLU A 317 16.41 12.18 4.16
C GLU A 317 16.62 10.83 4.87
N PRO A 318 15.65 10.40 5.70
CA PRO A 318 15.80 9.27 6.60
C PRO A 318 16.07 7.94 5.88
N TRP A 319 15.53 7.78 4.67
CA TRP A 319 15.72 6.60 3.84
C TRP A 319 17.18 6.46 3.35
N LYS A 320 17.90 7.58 3.13
CA LYS A 320 19.32 7.55 2.76
C LYS A 320 20.17 7.08 3.93
N TYR A 321 19.90 7.58 5.13
CA TYR A 321 20.59 7.14 6.33
C TYR A 321 20.46 5.61 6.53
N VAL A 322 19.24 5.07 6.42
CA VAL A 322 19.01 3.63 6.53
C VAL A 322 19.71 2.85 5.41
N ALA A 323 19.73 3.39 4.19
CA ALA A 323 20.42 2.77 3.06
C ALA A 323 21.95 2.71 3.27
N GLU A 324 22.54 3.80 3.75
CA GLU A 324 23.97 3.96 3.97
C GLU A 324 24.46 3.18 5.21
N SER A 325 23.63 3.06 6.24
CA SER A 325 23.97 2.33 7.46
C SER A 325 23.85 0.81 7.31
N TYR A 326 23.22 0.32 6.25
CA TYR A 326 23.02 -1.11 6.02
C TYR A 326 24.24 -1.79 5.39
N ASP A 327 24.79 -2.77 6.11
CA ASP A 327 25.85 -3.67 5.64
C ASP A 327 25.31 -5.11 5.58
N PRO A 328 25.12 -5.70 4.38
CA PRO A 328 24.55 -7.05 4.25
C PRO A 328 25.42 -8.13 4.90
N THR A 329 26.72 -7.88 5.06
CA THR A 329 27.63 -8.85 5.71
C THR A 329 27.47 -8.89 7.23
N LYS A 330 26.92 -7.82 7.81
CA LYS A 330 26.72 -7.67 9.26
C LYS A 330 25.27 -7.80 9.70
N HIS A 331 24.34 -7.37 8.86
CA HIS A 331 22.95 -7.13 9.27
C HIS A 331 21.95 -8.17 8.73
N GLY A 332 22.37 -9.11 7.89
CA GLY A 332 21.47 -10.14 7.36
C GLY A 332 20.48 -9.58 6.35
N ARG A 333 19.17 -9.76 6.55
CA ARG A 333 18.14 -9.25 5.63
C ARG A 333 17.81 -7.78 5.93
N ARG A 334 17.64 -6.99 4.88
CA ARG A 334 17.42 -5.53 4.98
C ARG A 334 16.08 -5.15 5.63
N ASP A 335 15.02 -5.88 5.33
CA ASP A 335 13.68 -5.71 5.94
C ASP A 335 13.71 -5.86 7.46
N VAL A 336 14.47 -6.84 7.95
CA VAL A 336 14.66 -7.12 9.38
C VAL A 336 15.49 -6.01 10.02
N TYR A 337 16.62 -5.65 9.40
CA TYR A 337 17.46 -4.56 9.90
C TYR A 337 16.69 -3.26 10.01
N TRP A 338 15.98 -2.87 8.95
CA TRP A 338 15.15 -1.68 8.93
C TRP A 338 14.11 -1.71 10.05
N SER A 339 13.40 -2.83 10.21
CA SER A 339 12.39 -2.96 11.26
C SER A 339 12.96 -2.80 12.66
N GLN A 340 14.20 -3.23 12.90
CA GLN A 340 14.87 -3.15 14.21
C GLN A 340 15.54 -1.80 14.49
N THR A 341 15.84 -1.01 13.46
CA THR A 341 16.65 0.21 13.59
C THR A 341 15.88 1.49 13.29
N CYS A 342 14.74 1.39 12.61
CA CYS A 342 13.86 2.51 12.32
C CYS A 342 12.61 2.41 13.20
N PRO A 343 12.55 3.10 14.35
CA PRO A 343 11.33 3.17 15.14
C PRO A 343 10.23 3.88 14.34
N ARG A 344 8.97 3.54 14.66
CA ARG A 344 7.77 4.09 14.07
C ARG A 344 6.87 4.68 15.14
N MET A 345 6.05 5.64 14.74
CA MET A 345 4.92 6.10 15.53
C MET A 345 3.64 5.76 14.79
N SER A 346 2.60 5.44 15.54
CA SER A 346 1.29 5.21 14.96
C SER A 346 0.28 6.24 15.42
N VAL A 347 -0.75 6.36 14.60
CA VAL A 347 -1.92 7.17 14.85
C VAL A 347 -3.14 6.32 14.48
N GLY A 348 -4.03 6.10 15.44
CA GLY A 348 -5.30 5.43 15.19
C GLY A 348 -6.30 6.40 14.56
N MET A 349 -6.91 6.03 13.43
CA MET A 349 -7.87 6.89 12.73
C MET A 349 -9.27 6.28 12.71
N LEU A 350 -10.28 7.12 12.89
CA LEU A 350 -11.68 6.79 12.68
C LEU A 350 -12.36 7.93 11.93
N ILE A 351 -12.88 7.64 10.73
CA ILE A 351 -13.76 8.55 9.99
C ILE A 351 -15.18 7.99 10.11
N ARG A 352 -16.11 8.79 10.62
CA ARG A 352 -17.50 8.40 10.84
C ARG A 352 -18.43 9.28 10.03
N LYS A 353 -19.37 8.67 9.32
CA LYS A 353 -20.43 9.37 8.59
C LYS A 353 -21.45 9.94 9.56
N LEU A 354 -21.74 11.23 9.43
CA LEU A 354 -22.79 11.94 10.12
C LEU A 354 -24.01 12.13 9.20
N ARG A 355 -25.09 12.71 9.74
CA ARG A 355 -26.26 13.06 8.93
C ARG A 355 -25.91 14.14 7.90
N GLY A 356 -26.60 14.12 6.76
CA GLY A 356 -26.47 15.14 5.71
C GLY A 356 -25.19 15.04 4.87
N GLY A 357 -24.55 13.88 4.82
CA GLY A 357 -23.30 13.70 4.05
C GLY A 357 -22.07 14.34 4.70
N ASN A 358 -22.17 14.72 5.97
CA ASN A 358 -21.06 15.24 6.75
C ASN A 358 -20.26 14.09 7.39
N TYR A 359 -19.03 14.38 7.80
CA TYR A 359 -18.15 13.41 8.43
C TYR A 359 -17.54 13.95 9.73
N GLU A 360 -17.30 13.05 10.68
CA GLU A 360 -16.50 13.27 11.87
C GLU A 360 -15.17 12.53 11.70
N PHE A 361 -14.05 13.20 11.94
CA PHE A 361 -12.72 12.58 11.93
C PHE A 361 -12.17 12.57 13.36
N ILE A 362 -11.84 11.38 13.86
CA ILE A 362 -11.24 11.17 15.18
C ILE A 362 -9.86 10.55 14.95
N MET A 363 -8.86 11.14 15.58
CA MET A 363 -7.46 10.77 15.43
C MET A 363 -6.84 10.59 16.81
N GLU A 364 -6.53 9.35 17.16
CA GLU A 364 -5.75 9.06 18.36
C GLU A 364 -4.27 9.34 18.11
N ASP A 365 -3.66 10.18 18.94
CA ASP A 365 -2.24 10.54 18.78
C ASP A 365 -1.51 10.72 20.12
N ALA A 366 -1.16 9.60 20.77
CA ALA A 366 -0.54 9.62 22.09
C ALA A 366 0.72 10.52 22.24
N PHE A 367 1.47 10.91 21.19
CA PHE A 367 2.71 11.70 21.33
C PHE A 367 3.05 12.70 20.21
N TYR A 368 3.66 13.82 20.60
CA TYR A 368 4.02 15.02 19.81
C TYR A 368 5.43 15.01 19.18
N TYR A 369 6.02 13.85 18.90
CA TYR A 369 7.39 13.83 18.37
C TYR A 369 7.43 13.91 16.84
N ARG A 370 8.51 14.47 16.31
CA ARG A 370 8.73 14.71 14.87
C ARG A 370 8.47 13.44 14.06
N VAL A 371 7.41 13.45 13.25
CA VAL A 371 7.18 12.45 12.21
C VAL A 371 8.04 12.87 11.02
N SER A 372 8.85 11.95 10.50
CA SER A 372 9.63 12.22 9.29
C SER A 372 8.70 12.08 8.09
N SER A 373 8.09 13.18 7.69
CA SER A 373 7.44 13.25 6.39
C SER A 373 8.36 14.02 5.44
N ASN A 374 8.48 13.58 4.18
CA ASN A 374 9.30 14.20 3.14
C ASN A 374 9.14 15.75 3.13
N PRO A 375 10.08 16.52 3.73
CA PRO A 375 9.85 17.95 4.00
C PRO A 375 9.81 18.77 2.71
N ILE A 376 10.48 18.29 1.65
CA ILE A 376 10.46 18.89 0.31
C ILE A 376 9.06 18.76 -0.28
N PHE A 377 8.49 17.55 -0.27
CA PHE A 377 7.15 17.33 -0.77
C PHE A 377 6.12 18.17 -0.02
N PHE A 378 6.23 18.28 1.31
CA PHE A 378 5.31 19.11 2.10
C PHE A 378 5.44 20.60 1.76
N LYS A 379 6.67 21.06 1.53
CA LYS A 379 6.94 22.44 1.14
C LYS A 379 6.37 22.73 -0.24
N GLU A 380 6.48 21.79 -1.16
CA GLU A 380 5.99 21.94 -2.54
C GLU A 380 4.47 21.83 -2.62
N ARG A 381 3.88 20.83 -1.95
CA ARG A 381 2.45 20.53 -2.03
C ARG A 381 1.59 21.41 -1.13
N TYR A 382 2.01 21.61 0.11
CA TYR A 382 1.24 22.34 1.12
C TYR A 382 1.84 23.72 1.43
N GLY A 383 3.06 24.02 0.96
CA GLY A 383 3.74 25.28 1.31
C GLY A 383 4.36 25.27 2.71
N LEU A 384 4.63 24.08 3.26
CA LEU A 384 4.99 23.88 4.67
C LEU A 384 6.32 23.16 4.84
N GLN A 385 7.10 23.56 5.84
CA GLN A 385 8.25 22.78 6.30
C GLN A 385 7.83 22.06 7.59
N PRO A 386 7.54 20.74 7.56
CA PRO A 386 7.04 20.03 8.72
C PRO A 386 8.17 19.86 9.75
N ASP A 387 8.09 20.61 10.84
CA ASP A 387 9.10 20.59 11.91
C ASP A 387 8.61 19.81 13.16
N SER A 388 7.37 19.35 13.15
CA SER A 388 6.69 18.76 14.30
C SER A 388 5.64 17.70 13.93
N GLY A 389 5.27 16.85 14.90
CA GLY A 389 4.12 15.94 14.76
C GLY A 389 2.79 16.67 14.54
N MET A 390 2.70 17.98 14.80
CA MET A 390 1.50 18.78 14.56
C MET A 390 1.28 19.11 13.09
N ASP A 391 2.35 19.32 12.34
CA ASP A 391 2.27 19.54 10.88
C ASP A 391 1.74 18.29 10.18
N PHE A 392 2.18 17.12 10.63
CA PHE A 392 1.66 15.83 10.17
C PHE A 392 0.15 15.69 10.41
N LYS A 393 -0.31 15.97 11.65
CA LYS A 393 -1.73 15.90 12.03
C LYS A 393 -2.60 16.76 11.12
N ALA A 394 -2.12 17.96 10.84
CA ALA A 394 -2.88 18.90 10.05
C ALA A 394 -2.91 18.59 8.56
N ALA A 395 -1.79 18.13 7.99
CA ALA A 395 -1.80 17.62 6.63
C ALA A 395 -2.75 16.43 6.50
N LEU A 396 -2.74 15.50 7.48
CA LEU A 396 -3.65 14.35 7.46
C LEU A 396 -5.12 14.77 7.55
N LEU A 397 -5.42 15.76 8.40
CA LEU A 397 -6.73 16.38 8.43
C LEU A 397 -7.09 17.02 7.09
N GLU A 398 -6.16 17.71 6.44
CA GLU A 398 -6.39 18.35 5.13
C GLU A 398 -6.71 17.30 4.05
N ASP A 399 -5.90 16.25 3.93
CA ASP A 399 -6.13 15.15 2.99
C ASP A 399 -7.51 14.50 3.19
N VAL A 400 -7.89 14.24 4.44
CA VAL A 400 -9.22 13.71 4.78
C VAL A 400 -10.30 14.75 4.44
N HIS A 401 -10.11 16.02 4.77
CA HIS A 401 -11.09 17.08 4.51
C HIS A 401 -11.31 17.34 3.00
N GLN A 402 -10.27 17.18 2.18
CA GLN A 402 -10.40 17.29 0.72
C GLN A 402 -11.29 16.19 0.11
N LYS A 403 -11.38 15.02 0.76
CA LYS A 403 -12.17 13.87 0.30
C LYS A 403 -13.52 13.72 0.99
N PHE A 404 -13.62 14.21 2.21
CA PHE A 404 -14.78 14.08 3.07
C PHE A 404 -15.20 15.46 3.58
N ASN A 405 -16.49 15.76 3.55
CA ASN A 405 -17.02 16.98 4.16
C ASN A 405 -16.96 16.88 5.70
N VAL A 406 -15.75 16.99 6.27
CA VAL A 406 -15.50 16.85 7.70
C VAL A 406 -15.98 18.10 8.43
N THR A 407 -16.96 17.94 9.32
CA THR A 407 -17.55 19.04 10.11
C THR A 407 -17.17 18.97 11.59
N SER A 408 -16.51 17.91 12.02
CA SER A 408 -15.95 17.79 13.36
C SER A 408 -14.66 16.99 13.32
N PHE A 409 -13.64 17.52 13.99
CA PHE A 409 -12.35 16.88 14.16
C PHE A 409 -12.03 16.73 15.64
N TRP A 410 -11.52 15.58 16.03
CA TRP A 410 -11.08 15.25 17.38
C TRP A 410 -9.68 14.65 17.33
N HIS A 411 -8.80 15.15 18.19
CA HIS A 411 -7.43 14.63 18.29
C HIS A 411 -6.98 14.51 19.76
N GLY A 412 -5.87 13.81 19.99
CA GLY A 412 -5.39 13.44 21.32
C GLY A 412 -5.95 12.09 21.77
N GLY A 413 -6.29 12.04 23.05
CA GLY A 413 -7.00 10.91 23.63
C GLY A 413 -6.13 10.05 24.55
N GLU A 414 -6.63 9.82 25.76
CA GLU A 414 -6.17 8.79 26.69
C GLU A 414 -6.95 7.50 26.41
N VAL A 415 -6.46 6.71 25.45
CA VAL A 415 -7.18 5.53 25.00
C VAL A 415 -7.10 4.39 26.01
N PRO A 416 -8.25 3.81 26.41
CA PRO A 416 -8.26 2.64 27.28
C PRO A 416 -7.50 1.46 26.67
N ASN A 417 -6.82 0.67 27.51
CA ASN A 417 -6.17 -0.55 27.05
C ASN A 417 -7.21 -1.65 26.78
N ALA A 418 -7.49 -1.91 25.51
CA ALA A 418 -8.44 -2.90 25.04
C ALA A 418 -8.08 -4.34 25.47
N PHE A 419 -6.80 -4.58 25.76
CA PHE A 419 -6.25 -5.90 26.04
C PHE A 419 -5.89 -6.12 27.51
N GLU A 420 -6.22 -5.15 28.39
CA GLU A 420 -5.88 -5.20 29.81
C GLU A 420 -6.42 -6.45 30.51
N HIS A 421 -7.64 -6.86 30.17
CA HIS A 421 -8.28 -8.07 30.71
C HIS A 421 -7.58 -9.39 30.33
N PHE A 422 -6.71 -9.37 29.31
CA PHE A 422 -5.85 -10.49 28.96
C PHE A 422 -4.45 -10.40 29.62
N GLY A 423 -4.22 -9.40 30.46
CA GLY A 423 -2.92 -9.13 31.09
C GLY A 423 -1.88 -8.51 30.14
N ILE A 424 -2.29 -8.04 28.97
CA ILE A 424 -1.39 -7.43 27.98
C ILE A 424 -1.21 -5.95 28.33
N LYS A 425 0.05 -5.53 28.51
CA LYS A 425 0.41 -4.13 28.71
C LYS A 425 0.82 -3.49 27.39
N LEU A 426 0.32 -2.28 27.15
CA LEU A 426 0.74 -1.44 26.03
C LEU A 426 2.14 -0.87 26.33
N ARG A 427 3.04 -0.94 25.36
CA ARG A 427 4.48 -0.64 25.54
C ARG A 427 4.86 0.75 25.04
N ASP A 428 4.15 1.24 24.03
CA ASP A 428 4.48 2.46 23.28
C ASP A 428 3.25 3.04 22.57
N SER A 429 3.46 4.13 21.83
CA SER A 429 2.43 4.78 21.02
C SER A 429 1.76 3.84 20.01
N VAL A 430 2.52 2.92 19.40
CA VAL A 430 2.00 1.98 18.40
C VAL A 430 0.99 1.02 19.02
N SER A 431 1.34 0.44 20.17
CA SER A 431 0.42 -0.44 20.89
C SER A 431 -0.83 0.29 21.40
N THR A 432 -0.73 1.57 21.76
CA THR A 432 -1.88 2.43 22.10
C THR A 432 -2.79 2.68 20.89
N SER A 433 -2.24 3.00 19.73
CA SER A 433 -3.03 3.14 18.49
C SER A 433 -3.69 1.83 18.07
N CYS A 434 -3.01 0.69 18.25
CA CYS A 434 -3.61 -0.62 18.06
C CYS A 434 -4.83 -0.84 18.99
N SER A 435 -4.72 -0.42 20.25
CA SER A 435 -5.84 -0.45 21.21
C SER A 435 -7.01 0.42 20.72
N PHE A 436 -6.74 1.64 20.24
CA PHE A 436 -7.77 2.51 19.68
C PHE A 436 -8.48 1.87 18.49
N VAL A 437 -7.71 1.35 17.53
CA VAL A 437 -8.25 0.69 16.33
C VAL A 437 -9.15 -0.48 16.71
N TYR A 438 -8.73 -1.30 17.67
CA TYR A 438 -9.53 -2.41 18.17
C TYR A 438 -10.86 -1.93 18.79
N LEU A 439 -10.83 -0.89 19.62
CA LEU A 439 -12.04 -0.30 20.22
C LEU A 439 -12.94 0.38 19.17
N ALA A 440 -12.35 1.02 18.15
CA ALA A 440 -13.07 1.66 17.06
C ALA A 440 -13.85 0.63 16.24
N VAL A 441 -13.21 -0.48 15.89
CA VAL A 441 -13.84 -1.62 15.19
C VAL A 441 -14.96 -2.25 16.01
N GLN A 442 -14.82 -2.29 17.33
CA GLN A 442 -15.88 -2.74 18.24
C GLN A 442 -17.03 -1.73 18.43
N GLY A 443 -16.94 -0.54 17.83
CA GLY A 443 -17.91 0.54 18.04
C GLY A 443 -17.90 1.11 19.46
N LYS A 444 -16.80 0.92 20.21
CA LYS A 444 -16.65 1.40 21.60
C LYS A 444 -16.10 2.82 21.69
N VAL A 445 -15.56 3.38 20.61
CA VAL A 445 -15.17 4.80 20.57
C VAL A 445 -16.42 5.67 20.71
N PRO A 446 -16.47 6.59 21.70
CA PRO A 446 -17.66 7.38 21.98
C PRO A 446 -18.22 8.12 20.75
N THR A 447 -19.54 8.23 20.69
CA THR A 447 -20.27 8.96 19.64
C THR A 447 -20.68 10.36 20.05
N ARG A 448 -20.57 10.67 21.35
CA ARG A 448 -20.93 11.98 21.91
C ARG A 448 -19.65 12.71 22.31
N ALA A 449 -19.64 14.02 22.07
CA ALA A 449 -18.56 14.93 22.47
C ALA A 449 -18.10 14.74 23.92
N ALA A 450 -19.04 14.67 24.88
CA ALA A 450 -18.72 14.47 26.29
C ALA A 450 -18.01 13.12 26.57
N GLY A 451 -18.30 12.09 25.77
CA GLY A 451 -17.61 10.80 25.88
C GLY A 451 -16.20 10.86 25.31
N LEU A 452 -16.01 11.52 24.17
CA LEU A 452 -14.68 11.76 23.58
C LEU A 452 -13.80 12.59 24.51
N GLN A 453 -14.35 13.64 25.14
CA GLN A 453 -13.64 14.44 26.14
C GLN A 453 -13.25 13.63 27.38
N LYS A 454 -14.08 12.68 27.82
CA LYS A 454 -13.73 11.74 28.90
C LYS A 454 -12.58 10.81 28.50
N TRP A 455 -12.46 10.50 27.21
CA TRP A 455 -11.30 9.82 26.65
C TRP A 455 -10.16 10.79 26.36
N GLY A 456 -10.17 12.04 26.86
CA GLY A 456 -9.07 12.99 26.66
C GLY A 456 -8.97 13.60 25.25
N PHE A 457 -9.94 13.37 24.37
CA PHE A 457 -9.94 14.00 23.04
C PHE A 457 -10.33 15.47 23.12
N THR A 458 -9.66 16.28 22.30
CA THR A 458 -9.95 17.70 22.16
C THR A 458 -10.48 18.00 20.76
N ARG A 459 -11.47 18.91 20.70
CA ARG A 459 -12.09 19.35 19.43
C ARG A 459 -11.39 20.54 18.80
N ASN A 460 -10.56 21.24 19.58
CA ASN A 460 -9.87 22.42 19.10
C ASN A 460 -8.70 21.98 18.23
N ILE A 461 -8.78 22.27 16.94
CA ILE A 461 -7.60 22.42 16.08
C ILE A 461 -6.72 23.46 16.80
N PRO A 462 -5.54 23.09 17.34
CA PRO A 462 -4.65 24.04 18.02
C PRO A 462 -4.42 25.24 17.11
N GLN A 463 -4.28 26.45 17.66
CA GLN A 463 -4.11 27.65 16.83
C GLN A 463 -2.91 27.52 15.88
N ASP A 464 -1.90 26.73 16.26
CA ASP A 464 -0.73 26.40 15.45
C ASP A 464 -1.05 25.47 14.26
N MET A 465 -2.20 24.79 14.24
CA MET A 465 -2.74 24.03 13.10
C MET A 465 -3.66 24.89 12.19
N LYS A 466 -3.83 26.20 12.42
CA LYS A 466 -4.69 27.04 11.54
C LYS A 466 -3.97 27.41 10.24
N TYR A 467 -4.01 26.50 9.27
CA TYR A 467 -3.49 26.71 7.90
C TYR A 467 -4.31 27.72 7.07
N SER A 468 -5.52 28.09 7.51
CA SER A 468 -6.46 28.86 6.69
C SER A 468 -6.10 30.35 6.50
N GLU A 469 -5.38 30.99 7.42
CA GLU A 469 -5.08 32.43 7.29
C GLU A 469 -4.08 32.73 6.16
N LYS A 470 -3.22 31.77 5.79
CA LYS A 470 -2.29 31.93 4.65
C LYS A 470 -2.97 31.71 3.30
N MET A 471 -4.14 31.07 3.22
CA MET A 471 -4.91 30.97 1.98
C MET A 471 -5.73 32.24 1.68
N ASP A 472 -6.23 32.95 2.70
CA ASP A 472 -6.94 34.22 2.49
C ASP A 472 -6.02 35.35 1.99
N ILE A 473 -4.72 35.28 2.29
CA ILE A 473 -3.74 36.22 1.74
C ILE A 473 -3.51 35.97 0.24
N ARG A 474 -3.60 34.73 -0.25
CA ARG A 474 -3.51 34.45 -1.71
C ARG A 474 -4.76 34.86 -2.48
N LYS A 475 -5.95 34.83 -1.87
CA LYS A 475 -7.17 35.42 -2.48
C LYS A 475 -7.17 36.95 -2.49
N LYS A 476 -6.54 37.60 -1.50
CA LYS A 476 -6.38 39.06 -1.51
C LYS A 476 -5.30 39.56 -2.48
N VAL A 477 -4.23 38.79 -2.71
CA VAL A 477 -3.14 39.18 -3.63
C VAL A 477 -3.48 38.91 -5.10
N LEU A 478 -4.50 38.10 -5.39
CA LEU A 478 -5.02 37.84 -6.75
C LEU A 478 -6.41 38.48 -7.00
N GLY A 479 -6.87 39.35 -6.09
CA GLY A 479 -8.18 40.01 -6.13
C GLY A 479 -8.16 41.48 -6.54
N GLU A 480 -7.01 42.02 -6.98
CA GLU A 480 -6.91 43.34 -7.62
C GLU A 480 -6.35 43.16 -9.04
N VAL A 481 -7.17 42.58 -9.92
CA VAL A 481 -7.15 42.91 -11.35
C VAL A 481 -8.60 43.15 -11.74
N ASP A 482 -8.94 44.44 -11.71
CA ASP A 482 -10.03 45.13 -12.38
C ASP A 482 -11.13 44.27 -13.01
N ALA A 483 -12.28 44.26 -12.33
CA ALA A 483 -13.54 44.29 -13.04
C ALA A 483 -13.65 45.68 -13.69
N ASP A 484 -13.51 45.76 -15.01
CA ASP A 484 -14.35 46.62 -15.84
C ASP A 484 -14.20 46.33 -17.35
N ASP A 485 -15.38 46.34 -17.99
CA ASP A 485 -15.68 46.59 -19.40
C ASP A 485 -15.69 45.42 -20.41
N GLU A 486 -16.83 44.73 -20.43
CA GLU A 486 -17.43 44.20 -21.65
C GLU A 486 -17.90 45.34 -22.58
N SER A 487 -17.11 45.71 -23.59
CA SER A 487 -17.68 46.19 -24.86
C SER A 487 -16.73 46.06 -26.05
N GLY A 488 -17.16 45.29 -27.05
CA GLY A 488 -16.32 44.86 -28.17
C GLY A 488 -16.02 45.92 -29.23
N ARG A 489 -14.84 45.80 -29.84
CA ARG A 489 -14.58 45.70 -31.30
C ARG A 489 -13.06 45.79 -31.57
N PRO A 490 -12.56 45.08 -32.59
CA PRO A 490 -11.13 45.10 -32.91
C PRO A 490 -10.78 46.33 -33.77
N ARG A 491 -9.72 47.06 -33.41
CA ARG A 491 -9.08 48.05 -34.29
C ARG A 491 -7.57 47.86 -34.38
N ALA A 492 -7.18 47.57 -35.62
CA ALA A 492 -5.89 47.67 -36.30
C ALA A 492 -4.74 48.46 -35.64
N ILE A 493 -3.58 47.81 -35.67
CA ILE A 493 -2.27 48.29 -36.18
C ILE A 493 -2.12 49.81 -36.34
N ARG A 494 -1.15 50.38 -35.60
CA ARG A 494 -0.25 51.41 -36.15
C ARG A 494 1.10 51.39 -35.42
N ALA A 495 2.15 51.17 -36.21
CA ALA A 495 3.54 51.42 -35.86
C ALA A 495 3.79 52.92 -35.69
N ALA A 496 4.62 53.28 -34.72
CA ALA A 496 5.37 54.53 -34.72
C ALA A 496 6.71 54.33 -34.01
N SER A 497 7.74 54.34 -34.83
CA SER A 497 9.17 54.49 -34.57
C SER A 497 9.53 55.85 -33.97
N ILE A 498 10.37 55.89 -32.93
CA ILE A 498 11.30 56.99 -32.59
C ILE A 498 12.48 56.33 -31.85
N SER A 499 13.56 55.96 -32.53
CA SER A 499 14.83 56.69 -32.75
C SER A 499 15.55 57.16 -31.49
N ARG A 500 16.81 56.70 -31.40
CA ARG A 500 17.89 57.15 -30.51
C ARG A 500 18.21 58.63 -30.71
N ASP A 501 18.68 59.25 -29.63
CA ASP A 501 19.81 60.20 -29.45
C ASP A 501 19.70 60.57 -27.94
N GLU A 502 20.69 60.42 -27.05
CA GLU A 502 22.16 60.42 -27.07
C GLU A 502 22.76 59.30 -26.20
#